data_AF-A0A9E1TVP2-F1
#
_entry.id   AF-A0A9E1TVP2-F1
#
_cell.length_a   1.000
_cell.length_b   1.000
_cell.length_c   1.000
_cell.angle_alpha   90.00
_cell.angle_beta   90.00
_cell.angle_gamma   90.00
#
_symmetry.space_group_name_H-M   'P 1'
#
loop_
_entity.id
_entity.type
_entity.pdbx_description
1 polymer ?
#
loop_
_entity_poly.entity_id
_entity_poly.type
_entity_poly.pdbx_seq_one_letter_code
_entity_poly.pdbx_strand_id
1 'polypeptide(L)' 'DIFPTFQHDGIEMLYMLEGEVSYRHGDNLYVLKSGDTLFFDADAPHGPEILHKLPARYLSIISYPQVL' A
#
# COMPACT_ATOMS: atom_id res chain seq x y z
N ASP A 1 -2.66 8.46 14.16
CA ASP A 1 -3.58 8.80 13.06
C ASP A 1 -4.13 7.53 12.44
N ILE A 2 -5.45 7.48 12.21
CA ILE A 2 -6.10 6.41 11.46
C ILE A 2 -6.31 6.97 10.07
N PHE A 3 -5.60 6.44 9.07
CA PHE A 3 -5.80 6.84 7.69
C PHE A 3 -7.10 6.21 7.18
N PRO A 4 -7.97 6.96 6.48
CA PRO A 4 -9.15 6.38 5.87
C PRO A 4 -8.73 5.29 4.88
N THR A 5 -9.37 4.12 4.95
CA THR A 5 -9.15 3.04 3.99
C THR A 5 -9.52 3.50 2.60
N PHE A 6 -8.60 3.35 1.65
CA PHE A 6 -8.79 3.66 0.24
C PHE A 6 -9.16 2.38 -0.51
N GLN A 7 -9.91 2.51 -1.60
CA GLN A 7 -10.37 1.40 -2.43
C GLN A 7 -10.61 1.93 -3.84
N HIS A 8 -10.14 1.22 -4.85
CA HIS A 8 -10.34 1.58 -6.24
C HIS A 8 -10.17 0.38 -7.17
N ASP A 9 -10.66 0.50 -8.41
CA ASP A 9 -10.45 -0.53 -9.42
C ASP A 9 -8.96 -0.66 -9.80
N GLY A 10 -8.59 -1.84 -10.28
CA GLY A 10 -7.26 -2.13 -10.81
C GLY A 10 -6.31 -2.77 -9.80
N ILE A 11 -5.02 -2.73 -10.12
CA ILE A 11 -3.95 -3.29 -9.30
C ILE A 11 -3.06 -2.17 -8.78
N GLU A 12 -2.57 -2.31 -7.56
CA GLU A 12 -1.59 -1.41 -6.96
C GLU A 12 -0.31 -2.15 -6.61
N MET A 13 0.82 -1.51 -6.89
CA MET A 13 2.13 -1.90 -6.42
C MET A 13 2.70 -0.82 -5.52
N LEU A 14 3.13 -1.22 -4.32
CA LEU A 14 3.93 -0.41 -3.42
C LEU A 14 5.38 -0.86 -3.46
N TYR A 15 6.32 0.08 -3.51
CA TYR A 15 7.74 -0.19 -3.30
C TYR A 15 8.31 0.75 -2.25
N MET A 16 8.79 0.20 -1.12
CA MET A 16 9.32 0.97 -0.01
C MET A 16 10.73 1.50 -0.31
N LEU A 17 10.88 2.82 -0.30
CA LEU A 17 12.16 3.51 -0.46
C LEU A 17 12.84 3.73 0.89
N GLU A 18 12.08 4.12 1.91
CA GLU A 18 12.58 4.50 3.23
C GLU A 18 11.53 4.23 4.31
N GLY A 19 11.98 3.94 5.53
CA GLY A 19 11.10 3.74 6.68
C GLY A 19 10.53 2.33 6.78
N GLU A 20 9.49 2.21 7.60
CA GLU A 20 8.80 0.95 7.90
C GLU A 20 7.33 1.23 8.25
N VAL A 21 6.41 0.51 7.61
CA VAL A 21 4.95 0.70 7.75
C VAL A 21 4.26 -0.66 7.78
N SER A 22 3.27 -0.83 8.66
CA SER A 22 2.26 -1.88 8.49
C SER A 22 1.16 -1.37 7.56
N TYR A 23 1.04 -1.99 6.40
CA TYR A 23 0.07 -1.65 5.37
C TYR A 23 -1.09 -2.65 5.41
N ARG A 24 -2.32 -2.13 5.49
CA ARG A 24 -3.54 -2.94 5.46
C ARG A 24 -3.92 -3.24 4.01
N HIS A 25 -4.34 -4.47 3.76
CA HIS A 25 -5.09 -4.86 2.56
C HIS A 25 -6.15 -5.89 2.97
N GLY A 26 -7.43 -5.49 2.89
CA GLY A 26 -8.54 -6.21 3.51
C GLY A 26 -8.34 -6.37 5.02
N ASP A 27 -8.44 -7.61 5.49
CA ASP A 27 -8.27 -7.95 6.91
C ASP A 27 -6.80 -8.20 7.31
N ASN A 28 -5.88 -8.15 6.35
CA ASN A 28 -4.48 -8.49 6.56
C ASN A 28 -3.61 -7.24 6.76
N LEU A 29 -2.58 -7.40 7.59
CA LEU A 29 -1.53 -6.41 7.80
C LEU A 29 -0.19 -6.95 7.32
N TYR A 30 0.46 -6.18 6.45
CA TYR A 30 1.77 -6.50 5.89
C TYR A 30 2.80 -5.50 6.40
N VAL A 31 3.84 -5.98 7.08
CA VAL A 31 4.97 -5.11 7.49
C VAL A 31 5.92 -4.96 6.31
N LEU A 32 6.10 -3.72 5.85
CA LEU A 32 6.97 -3.38 4.73
C LEU A 32 8.12 -2.51 5.22
N LYS A 33 9.34 -2.87 4.85
CA LYS A 33 10.60 -2.15 5.12
C LYS A 33 11.21 -1.68 3.79
N SER A 34 12.17 -0.76 3.87
CA SER A 34 12.94 -0.32 2.69
C SER A 34 13.44 -1.51 1.86
N GLY A 35 13.11 -1.51 0.56
CA GLY A 35 13.39 -2.60 -0.38
C GLY A 35 12.23 -3.58 -0.61
N ASP A 36 11.22 -3.60 0.26
CA ASP A 36 10.07 -4.49 0.11
C ASP A 36 9.08 -3.97 -0.94
N THR A 37 8.38 -4.92 -1.57
CA THR A 37 7.29 -4.67 -2.52
C THR A 37 6.01 -5.33 -2.04
N LEU A 38 4.88 -4.64 -2.15
CA LEU A 38 3.54 -5.21 -2.00
C LEU A 38 2.78 -5.04 -3.31
N PHE A 39 2.21 -6.11 -3.85
CA PHE A 39 1.43 -6.10 -5.09
C PHE A 39 0.08 -6.75 -4.83
N PHE A 40 -1.01 -6.05 -5.12
CA PHE A 40 -2.35 -6.48 -4.70
C PHE A 40 -3.47 -5.93 -5.60
N ASP A 41 -4.64 -6.56 -5.50
CA ASP A 41 -5.89 -6.07 -6.07
C ASP A 41 -6.41 -4.90 -5.22
N ALA A 42 -6.59 -3.73 -5.82
CA ALA A 42 -6.96 -2.52 -5.10
C ALA A 42 -8.46 -2.46 -4.73
N ASP A 43 -9.24 -3.47 -5.12
CA ASP A 43 -10.65 -3.59 -4.80
C ASP A 43 -10.93 -3.86 -3.31
N ALA A 44 -9.94 -4.27 -2.53
CA ALA A 44 -10.09 -4.43 -1.08
C ALA A 44 -9.65 -3.15 -0.36
N PRO A 45 -10.29 -2.76 0.76
CA PRO A 45 -9.86 -1.63 1.57
C PRO A 45 -8.38 -1.72 1.94
N HIS A 46 -7.60 -0.68 1.63
CA HIS A 46 -6.16 -0.70 1.82
C HIS A 46 -5.60 0.67 2.23
N GLY A 47 -4.41 0.66 2.83
CA GLY A 47 -3.74 1.88 3.28
C GLY A 47 -2.70 1.66 4.38
N PRO A 48 -1.84 2.66 4.66
CA PRO A 48 -0.93 2.62 5.79
C PRO A 48 -1.73 2.66 7.10
N GLU A 49 -1.44 1.74 8.03
CA GLU A 49 -2.15 1.67 9.31
C GLU A 49 -1.26 1.97 10.51
N ILE A 50 -0.02 1.46 10.52
CA ILE A 50 0.96 1.71 11.60
C ILE A 50 2.25 2.23 11.00
N LEU A 51 2.70 3.39 11.48
CA LEU A 51 3.95 4.03 11.08
C LEU A 51 5.06 3.65 12.07
N HIS A 52 5.87 2.65 11.74
CA HIS A 52 6.92 2.14 12.64
C HIS A 52 8.19 2.99 12.60
N LYS A 53 8.64 3.36 11.40
CA LYS A 53 9.85 4.17 11.21
C LYS A 53 9.62 5.25 10.16
N LEU A 54 9.84 6.50 10.57
CA LEU A 54 9.71 7.69 9.74
C LEU A 54 11.09 8.29 9.37
N PRO A 55 11.19 9.00 8.22
CA PRO A 55 10.13 9.17 7.24
C PRO A 55 9.81 7.86 6.51
N ALA A 56 8.52 7.61 6.30
CA ALA A 56 8.05 6.50 5.48
C ALA A 56 7.85 7.03 4.05
N ARG A 57 8.60 6.48 3.11
CA ARG A 57 8.55 6.88 1.70
C ARG A 57 8.45 5.65 0.85
N TYR A 58 7.46 5.62 -0.02
CA TYR A 58 7.26 4.54 -0.98
C TYR A 58 6.73 5.09 -2.29
N LEU A 59 6.95 4.33 -3.36
CA LEU A 59 6.25 4.52 -4.61
C LEU A 59 4.90 3.80 -4.51
N SER A 60 3.83 4.48 -4.88
CA SER A 60 2.51 3.88 -5.10
C SER A 60 2.23 3.98 -6.60
N ILE A 61 2.07 2.83 -7.23
CA ILE A 61 1.90 2.71 -8.68
C ILE A 61 0.59 1.97 -8.91
N ILE A 62 -0.38 2.68 -9.46
CA ILE A 62 -1.72 2.16 -9.75
C ILE A 62 -1.83 1.89 -11.25
N SER A 63 -2.33 0.71 -11.61
CA SER A 63 -2.65 0.35 -13.00
C SER A 63 -4.13 0.02 -13.13
N TYR A 64 -4.81 0.78 -13.98
CA TYR A 64 -6.23 0.59 -14.28
C TYR A 64 -6.43 -0.26 -15.53
N PRO A 65 -7.51 -1.07 -15.59
CA PRO A 65 -7.90 -1.77 -16.81
C PRO A 65 -8.01 -0.81 -18.00
N GLN A 66 -7.45 -1.20 -19.14
CA GLN A 66 -7.63 -0.46 -20.39
C GLN A 66 -8.83 -1.04 -21.13
N VAL A 67 -9.75 -0.19 -21.56
CA VAL A 67 -10.78 -0.56 -22.55
C VAL A 67 -10.33 -0.13 -23.93
N LEU A 68 -10.57 -0.99 -24.94
CA LEU A 68 -10.35 -0.69 -26.35
C LEU A 68 -11.35 0.34 -26.88
#